data_AF-A0A3B9C3N9-F1
#
_entry.id   AF-A0A3B9C3N9-F1
#
_cell.length_a   1.000
_cell.length_b   1.000
_cell.length_c   1.000
_cell.angle_alpha   90.00
_cell.angle_beta   90.00
_cell.angle_gamma   90.00
#
_symmetry.space_group_name_H-M   'P 1'
#
loop_
_entity.id
_entity.type
_entity.pdbx_description
1 polymer ?
#
loop_
_entity_poly.entity_id
_entity_poly.type
_entity_poly.pdbx_seq_one_letter_code
_entity_poly.pdbx_strand_id
1 'polypeptide(L)'
;MLPLITLEKHKLLFCADLIPSVAHISMPWVMAYDMKPLETLKEKEILLNKAVQENWALFFEHDPQTECATLIQTERGIKQEHLMALKDLG
;
A
#
# COMPACT_ATOMS: atom_id res chain seq x y z
N MET A 1 -3.69 -13.05 -1.34
CA MET A 1 -3.04 -12.70 -0.07
C MET A 1 -1.67 -12.14 -0.39
N LEU A 2 -1.39 -10.91 0.02
CA LEU A 2 -0.08 -10.29 -0.10
C LEU A 2 0.79 -10.60 1.14
N PRO A 3 2.11 -10.76 1.01
CA PRO A 3 2.98 -11.01 2.16
C PRO A 3 2.99 -9.82 3.13
N LEU A 4 2.67 -10.10 4.39
CA LEU A 4 2.86 -9.16 5.50
C LEU A 4 4.06 -9.64 6.32
N ILE A 5 5.13 -8.86 6.28
CA ILE A 5 6.42 -9.16 6.89
C ILE A 5 6.50 -8.41 8.22
N THR A 6 6.74 -9.13 9.31
CA THR A 6 6.94 -8.53 10.64
C THR A 6 8.42 -8.23 10.82
N LEU A 7 8.75 -6.94 10.91
CA LEU A 7 10.06 -6.44 11.33
C LEU A 7 10.04 -6.18 12.85
N GLU A 8 11.18 -5.81 13.43
CA GLU A 8 11.28 -5.58 14.89
C GLU A 8 10.29 -4.52 15.40
N LYS A 9 10.12 -3.43 14.65
CA LYS A 9 9.29 -2.27 15.05
C LYS A 9 8.12 -1.99 14.13
N HIS A 10 8.09 -2.60 12.95
CA HIS A 10 7.15 -2.29 11.90
C HIS A 10 6.57 -3.56 11.27
N LYS A 11 5.38 -3.45 10.67
CA LYS A 11 4.88 -4.45 9.74
C LYS A 11 4.97 -3.88 8.34
N LEU A 12 5.61 -4.61 7.44
CA LEU A 12 5.79 -4.24 6.04
C LEU A 12 4.91 -5.11 5.16
N LEU A 13 4.03 -4.49 4.38
CA LEU A 13 3.23 -5.16 3.38
C LEU A 13 3.92 -5.05 2.02
N PHE A 14 4.26 -6.19 1.43
CA PHE A 14 4.75 -6.24 0.06
C PHE A 14 3.57 -6.13 -0.92
N CYS A 15 3.43 -5.01 -1.61
CA CYS A 15 2.22 -4.68 -2.36
C CYS A 15 2.07 -5.39 -3.71
N ALA A 16 3.19 -5.82 -4.29
CA ALA A 16 3.26 -6.31 -5.67
C ALA A 16 2.52 -5.37 -6.65
N ASP A 17 1.94 -5.94 -7.69
CA ASP A 17 1.13 -5.26 -8.70
C ASP A 17 -0.22 -4.70 -8.24
N LEU A 18 -0.69 -5.03 -7.02
CA LEU A 18 -1.96 -4.49 -6.54
C LEU A 18 -1.85 -2.98 -6.25
N ILE A 19 -0.69 -2.58 -5.73
CA ILE A 19 -0.35 -1.17 -5.45
C ILE A 19 1.13 -1.01 -5.86
N PRO A 20 1.42 -0.91 -7.16
CA PRO A 20 2.80 -0.97 -7.66
C PRO A 20 3.58 0.30 -7.34
N SER A 21 2.90 1.43 -7.11
CA SER A 21 3.53 2.70 -6.75
C SER A 21 2.67 3.56 -5.83
N VAL A 22 3.25 4.61 -5.25
CA VAL A 22 2.55 5.50 -4.31
C VAL A 22 1.30 6.13 -4.93
N ALA A 23 1.34 6.39 -6.24
CA ALA A 23 0.21 6.98 -6.95
C ALA A 23 -0.99 6.02 -7.04
N HIS A 24 -0.72 4.70 -7.00
CA HIS A 24 -1.74 3.66 -7.00
C HIS A 24 -2.40 3.47 -5.64
N ILE A 25 -2.05 4.23 -4.59
CA ILE A 25 -2.82 4.21 -3.33
C ILE A 25 -4.25 4.70 -3.56
N SER A 26 -4.43 5.66 -4.47
CA SER A 26 -5.74 6.21 -4.83
C SER A 26 -6.72 5.10 -5.20
N MET A 27 -7.88 5.05 -4.54
CA MET A 27 -8.83 3.95 -4.74
C MET A 27 -9.17 3.68 -6.21
N PRO A 28 -9.50 4.67 -7.06
CA PRO A 28 -9.91 4.42 -8.44
C PRO A 28 -8.81 3.87 -9.35
N TRP A 29 -7.56 3.83 -8.90
CA TRP A 29 -6.41 3.46 -9.72
C TRP A 29 -6.14 1.96 -9.55
N VAL A 30 -6.46 1.21 -10.61
CA VAL A 30 -6.29 -0.25 -10.71
C VAL A 30 -5.54 -0.57 -12.00
N MET A 31 -5.01 -1.78 -12.10
CA MET A 31 -4.15 -2.16 -13.22
C MET A 31 -4.97 -2.49 -14.45
N ALA A 32 -4.46 -2.12 -15.63
CA ALA A 32 -5.17 -2.35 -16.90
C ALA A 32 -5.39 -3.84 -17.22
N TYR A 33 -4.56 -4.72 -16.65
CA TYR A 33 -4.63 -6.17 -16.81
C TYR A 33 -5.49 -6.85 -15.74
N ASP A 34 -6.07 -6.11 -14.79
CA ASP A 34 -7.02 -6.69 -13.83
C ASP A 34 -8.25 -7.23 -14.56
N MET A 35 -8.46 -8.55 -14.50
CA MET A 35 -9.62 -9.18 -15.14
C MET A 35 -10.95 -8.76 -14.51
N LYS A 36 -10.91 -8.38 -13.23
CA LYS A 36 -12.10 -8.04 -12.42
C LYS A 36 -11.84 -6.81 -11.56
N PRO A 37 -11.78 -5.61 -12.16
CA PRO A 37 -11.37 -4.38 -11.47
C PRO A 37 -12.26 -4.05 -10.26
N LEU A 38 -13.56 -4.35 -10.30
CA LEU A 38 -14.46 -4.14 -9.16
C LEU A 38 -14.18 -5.08 -7.98
N GLU A 39 -13.68 -6.28 -8.22
CA GLU A 39 -13.22 -7.18 -7.15
C GLU A 39 -11.88 -6.68 -6.60
N THR A 40 -10.94 -6.30 -7.48
CA THR A 40 -9.66 -5.69 -7.08
C THR A 40 -9.85 -4.48 -6.17
N LEU A 41 -10.79 -3.59 -6.52
CA LEU A 41 -11.11 -2.41 -5.71
C LEU A 41 -11.56 -2.79 -4.28
N LYS A 42 -12.42 -3.81 -4.15
CA LYS A 42 -12.90 -4.25 -2.83
C LYS A 42 -11.76 -4.84 -2.00
N GLU A 43 -10.91 -5.66 -2.61
CA GLU A 43 -9.75 -6.25 -1.93
C GLU A 43 -8.77 -5.17 -1.47
N LYS A 44 -8.47 -4.22 -2.35
CA LYS A 44 -7.61 -3.06 -2.06
C LYS A 44 -8.18 -2.18 -0.96
N GLU A 45 -9.49 -1.94 -0.94
CA GLU A 45 -10.15 -1.17 0.12
C GLU A 45 -9.97 -1.83 1.49
N ILE A 46 -10.24 -3.13 1.58
CA ILE A 46 -10.08 -3.90 2.83
C ILE A 46 -8.62 -3.85 3.29
N LEU A 47 -7.68 -4.03 2.36
CA LEU A 47 -6.24 -4.02 2.63
C LEU A 47 -5.75 -2.66 3.14
N LEU A 48 -6.09 -1.57 2.44
CA LEU A 48 -5.67 -0.22 2.80
C LEU A 48 -6.25 0.21 4.15
N ASN A 49 -7.53 -0.09 4.42
CA ASN A 49 -8.14 0.18 5.73
C ASN A 49 -7.39 -0.55 6.84
N LYS A 50 -7.05 -1.83 6.63
CA LYS A 50 -6.29 -2.60 7.61
C LYS A 50 -4.87 -2.06 7.81
N ALA A 51 -4.22 -1.65 6.73
CA ALA A 51 -2.89 -1.03 6.78
C ALA A 51 -2.89 0.27 7.58
N VAL A 52 -3.92 1.12 7.44
CA VAL A 52 -4.07 2.32 8.27
C VAL A 52 -4.34 1.95 9.73
N GLN A 53 -5.28 1.05 9.99
CA GLN A 53 -5.68 0.66 11.35
C GLN A 53 -4.54 0.03 12.16
N GLU A 54 -3.70 -0.77 11.50
CA GLU A 54 -2.58 -1.47 12.13
C GLU A 54 -1.23 -0.78 11.92
N ASN A 55 -1.22 0.42 11.32
CA ASN A 55 -0.03 1.22 11.02
C ASN A 55 1.06 0.42 10.25
N TRP A 56 0.66 -0.22 9.16
CA TRP A 56 1.58 -0.92 8.26
C TRP A 56 2.32 0.07 7.36
N ALA A 57 3.57 -0.26 7.05
CA ALA A 57 4.29 0.34 5.92
C ALA A 57 3.98 -0.49 4.66
N LEU A 58 3.72 0.16 3.55
CA LEU A 58 3.59 -0.47 2.24
C LEU A 58 4.93 -0.38 1.52
N PHE A 59 5.35 -1.45 0.85
CA PHE A 59 6.52 -1.48 -0.03
C PHE A 59 6.08 -1.56 -1.49
N PHE A 60 6.61 -0.64 -2.31
CA PHE A 60 6.28 -0.47 -3.71
C PHE A 60 7.43 -0.96 -4.62
N GLU A 61 7.25 -2.09 -5.30
CA GLU A 61 8.33 -2.66 -6.12
C GLU A 61 8.55 -1.95 -7.47
N HIS A 62 7.58 -1.16 -7.91
CA HIS A 62 7.58 -0.50 -9.22
C HIS A 62 7.58 1.04 -9.13
N ASP A 63 7.69 1.61 -7.94
CA ASP A 63 7.87 3.04 -7.77
C ASP A 63 9.36 3.40 -7.90
N PRO A 64 9.77 4.22 -8.88
CA PRO A 64 11.17 4.54 -9.10
C PRO A 64 11.73 5.55 -8.07
N GLN A 65 10.87 6.20 -7.28
CA GLN A 65 11.27 7.27 -6.35
C GLN A 65 10.95 6.94 -4.89
N THR A 66 9.88 6.17 -4.65
CA THR A 66 9.35 5.92 -3.30
C THR A 66 9.34 4.43 -2.99
N GLU A 67 10.26 3.97 -2.16
CA GLU A 67 10.32 2.54 -1.79
C GLU A 67 9.15 2.14 -0.86
N CYS A 68 8.91 2.94 0.19
CA CYS A 68 7.89 2.66 1.19
C CYS A 68 7.03 3.87 1.54
N ALA A 69 5.80 3.62 1.99
CA ALA A 69 4.99 4.64 2.65
C ALA A 69 4.09 4.10 3.77
N THR A 70 3.86 4.91 4.80
CA THR A 70 2.73 4.72 5.73
C THR A 70 1.49 5.42 5.20
N LEU A 71 0.34 5.07 5.74
CA LEU A 71 -0.96 5.54 5.28
C LEU A 71 -1.73 6.26 6.40
N ILE A 72 -2.50 7.27 6.01
CA ILE A 72 -3.41 7.99 6.88
C ILE A 72 -4.83 8.05 6.28
N GLN A 73 -5.84 7.90 7.14
CA GLN A 73 -7.23 8.16 6.77
C GLN A 73 -7.48 9.66 6.73
N THR A 74 -7.95 10.18 5.59
CA THR A 74 -8.37 11.58 5.45
C THR A 74 -9.85 11.68 5.10
N GLU A 75 -10.41 12.90 5.11
CA GLU A 75 -11.78 13.16 4.63
C GLU A 75 -11.97 12.80 3.14
N ARG A 76 -10.88 12.76 2.36
CA ARG A 76 -10.87 12.42 0.93
C ARG A 76 -10.43 10.97 0.67
N GLY A 77 -10.48 10.12 1.69
CA GLY A 77 -10.03 8.73 1.63
C GLY A 77 -8.60 8.52 2.12
N ILE A 78 -8.08 7.31 1.94
CA ILE A 78 -6.74 6.90 2.39
C ILE A 78 -5.67 7.51 1.48
N LYS A 79 -4.62 8.06 2.08
CA LYS A 79 -3.47 8.64 1.39
C LYS A 79 -2.17 8.24 2.07
N GLN A 80 -1.06 8.44 1.36
CA GLN A 80 0.27 8.38 1.93
C GLN A 80 0.46 9.46 3.01
N GLU A 81 1.09 9.09 4.12
CA GLU A 81 1.43 9.99 5.22
C GLU A 81 2.92 10.30 5.22
N HIS A 82 3.75 9.27 5.41
CA HIS A 82 5.21 9.38 5.41
C HIS A 82 5.80 8.51 4.31
N LEU A 83 6.74 9.09 3.56
CA LEU A 83 7.56 8.39 2.57
C LEU A 83 8.91 8.05 3.21
N MET A 84 9.40 6.84 2.98
CA MET A 84 10.66 6.38 3.58
C MET A 84 11.35 5.35 2.69
N ALA A 85 12.65 5.15 2.91
CA ALA A 85 13.37 4.05 2.31
C ALA A 85 13.14 2.77 3.13
N LEU A 86 13.28 1.60 2.51
CA LEU A 86 13.13 0.32 3.18
C LEU A 86 14.11 0.17 4.36
N LYS A 87 15.34 0.69 4.20
CA LYS A 87 16.38 0.68 5.25
C LYS A 87 15.98 1.46 6.52
N ASP A 88 15.00 2.35 6.44
CA ASP A 88 14.59 3.17 7.58
C ASP A 88 13.61 2.40 8.51
N LEU A 89 13.11 1.24 8.07
CA LEU A 89 12.14 0.40 8.79
C LEU A 89 12.77 -0.69 9.68
N GLY A 90 14.09 -0.87 9.65
CA GLY A 90 14.80 -1.89 10.43
C GLY A 90 16.12 -2.31 9.81
#